data_AF-A0A1H1QGD0-F1
#
_entry.id   AF-A0A1H1QGD0-F1
#
_cell.length_a   1.000
_cell.length_b   1.000
_cell.length_c   1.000
_cell.angle_alpha   90.00
_cell.angle_beta   90.00
_cell.angle_gamma   90.00
#
_symmetry.space_group_name_H-M   'P 1'
#
loop_
_entity.id
_entity.type
_entity.pdbx_description
1 polymer ?
#
loop_
_entity_poly.entity_id
_entity_poly.type
_entity_poly.pdbx_seq_one_letter_code
_entity_poly.pdbx_strand_id
1 'polypeptide(L)'
;MATIAFFALAVFGLGALSVATDRDIIDVPGLGQVPGVSGMVAAVVVFALTLWATVRRGHASFGSAPVIALLTALVHLATVWIAVLVATSDVVVATAVAGDLVRGGASLVLLAAAAVAAWGGIALRRTRSAQPRWPWERDEAE
;
A
#
# COMPACT_ATOMS: atom_id res chain seq x y z
N MET A 1 6.99 9.86 5.39
CA MET A 1 7.78 9.41 4.21
C MET A 1 7.37 8.03 3.73
N ALA A 2 7.51 6.96 4.52
CA ALA A 2 7.17 5.60 4.05
C ALA A 2 5.73 5.43 3.53
N THR A 3 4.73 6.03 4.20
CA THR A 3 3.33 6.01 3.72
C THR A 3 3.15 6.73 2.37
N ILE A 4 3.84 7.85 2.17
CA ILE A 4 3.82 8.61 0.91
C ILE A 4 4.50 7.79 -0.18
N ALA A 5 5.64 7.17 0.14
CA ALA A 5 6.36 6.29 -0.79
C ALA A 5 5.51 5.07 -1.18
N PHE A 6 4.80 4.45 -0.23
CA PHE A 6 3.84 3.39 -0.51
C PHE A 6 2.78 3.85 -1.50
N PHE A 7 2.11 4.97 -1.22
CA PHE A 7 1.08 5.51 -2.09
C PHE A 7 1.61 5.84 -3.49
N ALA A 8 2.78 6.48 -3.58
CA ALA A 8 3.42 6.81 -4.84
C ALA A 8 3.80 5.55 -5.65
N LEU A 9 4.39 4.54 -5.00
CA LEU A 9 4.73 3.27 -5.64
C LEU A 9 3.49 2.49 -6.07
N ALA A 10 2.41 2.56 -5.31
CA ALA A 10 1.14 1.94 -5.66
C ALA A 10 0.53 2.58 -6.91
N VAL A 11 0.42 3.92 -6.94
CA VAL A 11 -0.10 4.66 -8.11
C VAL A 11 0.77 4.41 -9.34
N PHE A 12 2.09 4.53 -9.20
CA PHE A 12 3.02 4.28 -10.29
C PHE A 12 2.93 2.83 -10.79
N GLY A 13 2.96 1.85 -9.87
CA GLY A 13 2.95 0.44 -10.22
C GLY A 13 1.62 0.01 -10.87
N LEU A 14 0.49 0.51 -10.37
CA LEU A 14 -0.81 0.25 -10.98
C LEU A 14 -0.93 0.89 -12.36
N GLY A 15 -0.41 2.11 -12.54
CA GLY A 15 -0.34 2.76 -13.85
C GLY A 15 0.56 2.01 -14.83
N ALA A 16 1.74 1.58 -14.39
CA ALA A 16 2.66 0.78 -15.19
C ALA A 16 2.04 -0.56 -15.59
N LEU A 17 1.33 -1.22 -14.67
CA LEU A 17 0.61 -2.46 -14.94
C LEU A 17 -0.48 -2.23 -15.99
N SER A 18 -1.30 -1.19 -15.82
CA SER A 18 -2.37 -0.84 -16.75
C SER A 18 -1.84 -0.60 -18.17
N VAL A 19 -0.75 0.17 -18.32
CA VAL A 19 -0.07 0.40 -19.60
C VAL A 19 0.49 -0.89 -20.18
N ALA A 20 1.10 -1.75 -19.35
CA ALA A 20 1.69 -3.00 -19.82
C ALA A 20 0.64 -4.03 -20.25
N THR A 21 -0.53 -4.04 -19.61
CA THR A 21 -1.60 -5.01 -19.89
C THR A 21 -2.68 -4.50 -20.82
N ASP A 22 -2.65 -3.21 -21.18
CA ASP A 22 -3.68 -2.49 -21.93
C ASP A 22 -5.09 -2.74 -21.38
N ARG A 23 -5.20 -2.73 -20.05
CA ARG A 23 -6.42 -3.05 -19.29
C ARG A 23 -6.60 -2.10 -18.12
N ASP A 24 -7.86 -1.82 -17.84
CA ASP A 24 -8.25 -1.15 -16.60
C ASP A 24 -8.15 -2.12 -15.42
N ILE A 25 -7.69 -1.63 -14.28
CA ILE A 25 -7.51 -2.43 -13.07
C ILE A 25 -8.85 -2.93 -12.51
N ILE A 26 -9.92 -2.17 -12.74
CA ILE A 26 -11.30 -2.54 -12.40
C ILE A 26 -12.14 -2.26 -13.64
N ASP A 27 -12.23 -3.25 -14.54
CA ASP A 27 -13.05 -3.18 -15.74
C ASP A 27 -14.39 -3.90 -15.51
N VAL A 28 -15.25 -3.30 -14.70
CA VAL A 28 -16.64 -3.74 -14.61
C VAL A 28 -17.57 -2.59 -14.94
N PRO A 29 -18.39 -2.72 -16.00
CA PRO A 29 -19.33 -1.69 -16.40
C PRO A 29 -20.24 -1.26 -15.24
N GLY A 30 -20.30 0.05 -14.97
CA GLY A 30 -21.21 0.65 -13.99
C GLY A 30 -20.72 0.72 -12.54
N LEU A 31 -19.56 0.13 -12.20
CA LEU A 31 -19.03 0.16 -10.81
C LEU A 31 -18.33 1.48 -10.43
N GLY A 32 -17.95 2.30 -11.42
CA GLY A 32 -17.29 3.59 -11.21
C GLY A 32 -15.96 3.48 -10.44
N GLN A 33 -15.49 4.62 -9.91
CA GLN A 33 -14.18 4.69 -9.23
C GLN A 33 -14.24 4.39 -7.72
N VAL A 34 -15.45 4.33 -7.14
CA VAL A 34 -15.66 4.27 -5.69
C VAL A 34 -15.02 3.03 -5.03
N PRO A 35 -15.15 1.80 -5.57
CA PRO A 35 -14.50 0.63 -4.99
C PRO A 35 -12.97 0.73 -4.98
N GLY A 36 -12.37 1.24 -6.06
CA GLY A 36 -10.92 1.43 -6.15
C GLY A 36 -10.41 2.48 -5.17
N VAL A 37 -11.09 3.63 -5.08
CA VAL A 37 -10.71 4.72 -4.16
C VAL A 37 -10.84 4.27 -2.70
N SER A 38 -11.95 3.64 -2.33
CA SER A 38 -12.16 3.13 -0.96
C SER A 38 -11.12 2.07 -0.58
N GLY A 39 -10.83 1.13 -1.49
CA GLY A 39 -9.77 0.15 -1.33
C GLY A 39 -8.40 0.80 -1.07
N MET A 40 -8.03 1.79 -1.89
CA MET A 40 -6.75 2.49 -1.76
C MET A 40 -6.65 3.27 -0.45
N VAL A 41 -7.71 4.00 -0.06
CA VAL A 41 -7.75 4.74 1.22
C VAL A 41 -7.57 3.79 2.39
N ALA A 42 -8.30 2.67 2.41
CA ALA A 42 -8.17 1.67 3.47
C ALA A 42 -6.76 1.07 3.53
N ALA A 43 -6.16 0.78 2.37
CA ALA A 43 -4.79 0.29 2.28
C ALA A 43 -3.78 1.28 2.89
N VAL A 44 -3.87 2.56 2.53
CA VAL A 44 -2.98 3.62 3.05
C VAL A 44 -3.13 3.76 4.57
N VAL A 45 -4.37 3.76 5.07
CA VAL A 45 -4.64 3.85 6.51
C VAL A 45 -4.06 2.65 7.26
N VAL A 46 -4.33 1.43 6.79
CA VAL A 46 -3.81 0.21 7.44
C VAL A 46 -2.30 0.13 7.38
N PHE A 47 -1.69 0.47 6.24
CA PHE A 47 -0.24 0.55 6.12
C PHE A 47 0.35 1.53 7.13
N ALA A 48 -0.23 2.74 7.23
CA ALA A 48 0.25 3.76 8.15
C ALA A 48 0.14 3.31 9.62
N LEU A 49 -1.02 2.77 10.02
CA LEU A 49 -1.28 2.34 11.40
C LEU A 49 -0.39 1.16 11.80
N THR A 50 -0.26 0.15 10.94
CA THR A 50 0.54 -1.05 11.22
C THR A 50 2.03 -0.73 11.27
N LEU A 51 2.54 0.08 10.34
CA LEU A 51 3.93 0.54 10.37
C LEU A 51 4.19 1.39 11.62
N TRP A 52 3.30 2.33 11.94
CA TRP A 52 3.41 3.19 13.12
C TRP A 52 3.43 2.39 14.42
N ALA A 53 2.52 1.42 14.58
CA ALA A 53 2.47 0.54 15.75
C ALA A 53 3.74 -0.31 15.88
N THR A 54 4.20 -0.90 14.78
CA THR A 54 5.42 -1.72 14.73
C THR A 54 6.64 -0.91 15.15
N VAL A 55 6.76 0.30 14.61
CA VAL A 55 7.81 1.24 14.92
C VAL A 55 7.70 1.62 16.41
N ARG A 56 6.56 2.13 16.90
CA ARG A 56 6.43 2.57 18.29
C ARG A 56 6.80 1.51 19.35
N ARG A 57 6.54 0.23 19.10
CA ARG A 57 6.80 -0.88 20.05
C ARG A 57 8.29 -1.23 20.31
N GLY A 58 9.23 -0.48 19.73
CA GLY A 58 10.68 -0.62 20.01
C GLY A 58 11.36 -1.84 19.37
N HIS A 59 10.60 -2.86 18.97
CA HIS A 59 11.08 -4.08 18.32
C HIS A 59 10.88 -4.04 16.80
N ALA A 60 11.46 -3.04 16.14
CA ALA A 60 11.39 -2.91 14.68
C ALA A 60 12.23 -4.02 13.99
N SER A 61 11.64 -5.21 13.87
CA SER A 61 12.20 -6.35 13.13
C SER A 61 11.90 -6.22 11.64
N PHE A 62 12.87 -6.52 10.78
CA PHE A 62 12.63 -6.62 9.34
C PHE A 62 11.58 -7.68 8.98
N GLY A 63 11.36 -8.68 9.85
CA GLY A 63 10.29 -9.66 9.68
C GLY A 63 8.87 -9.09 9.76
N SER A 64 8.70 -7.86 10.26
CA SER A 64 7.40 -7.18 10.25
C SER A 64 7.00 -6.61 8.89
N ALA A 65 7.95 -6.35 7.99
CA ALA A 65 7.68 -5.82 6.66
C ALA A 65 6.75 -6.72 5.82
N PRO A 66 6.99 -8.04 5.68
CA PRO A 66 6.07 -8.91 4.95
C PRO A 66 4.69 -8.99 5.61
N VAL A 67 4.60 -8.91 6.94
CA VAL A 67 3.32 -8.90 7.67
C VAL A 67 2.53 -7.63 7.38
N ILE A 68 3.19 -6.46 7.42
CA ILE A 68 2.59 -5.16 7.08
C ILE A 68 2.10 -5.18 5.63
N ALA A 69 2.93 -5.67 4.70
CA ALA A 69 2.58 -5.77 3.29
C ALA A 69 1.36 -6.67 3.06
N LEU A 70 1.37 -7.87 3.67
CA LEU A 70 0.27 -8.83 3.56
C LEU A 70 -1.02 -8.26 4.14
N LEU A 71 -0.98 -7.67 5.34
CA LEU A 71 -2.16 -7.02 5.94
C LEU A 71 -2.70 -5.89 5.07
N THR A 72 -1.83 -5.06 4.50
CA THR A 72 -2.21 -3.96 3.62
C THR A 72 -2.92 -4.48 2.36
N ALA A 73 -2.36 -5.50 1.71
CA ALA A 73 -2.94 -6.10 0.51
C ALA A 73 -4.29 -6.81 0.81
N LEU A 74 -4.38 -7.53 1.94
CA LEU A 74 -5.62 -8.19 2.36
C LEU A 74 -6.72 -7.18 2.70
N VAL A 75 -6.40 -6.09 3.39
CA VAL A 75 -7.39 -5.05 3.69
C VAL A 75 -7.82 -4.32 2.44
N HIS A 76 -6.91 -4.03 1.51
CA HIS A 76 -7.26 -3.49 0.21
C HIS A 76 -8.27 -4.39 -0.50
N LEU A 77 -7.93 -5.68 -0.64
CA LEU A 77 -8.76 -6.66 -1.34
C LEU A 77 -10.14 -6.83 -0.68
N ALA A 78 -10.17 -6.96 0.65
CA ALA A 78 -11.41 -7.06 1.42
C ALA A 78 -12.27 -5.79 1.28
N THR A 79 -11.66 -4.60 1.29
CA THR A 79 -12.38 -3.33 1.14
C THR A 79 -12.99 -3.21 -0.25
N VAL A 80 -12.24 -3.53 -1.30
CA VAL A 80 -12.77 -3.56 -2.68
C VAL A 80 -13.91 -4.57 -2.78
N TRP A 81 -13.74 -5.78 -2.25
CA TRP A 81 -14.76 -6.82 -2.26
C TRP A 81 -16.05 -6.36 -1.56
N ILE A 82 -15.95 -5.76 -0.36
CA ILE A 82 -17.10 -5.21 0.37
C ILE A 82 -17.74 -4.06 -0.42
N ALA A 83 -16.94 -3.14 -0.96
CA ALA A 83 -17.45 -1.99 -1.71
C ALA A 83 -18.22 -2.42 -2.97
N VAL A 84 -17.69 -3.41 -3.72
CA VAL A 84 -18.38 -4.00 -4.87
C VAL A 84 -19.64 -4.72 -4.42
N LEU A 85 -19.57 -5.54 -3.37
CA LEU A 85 -20.73 -6.26 -2.84
C LEU A 85 -21.86 -5.30 -2.44
N VAL A 86 -21.53 -4.19 -1.79
CA VAL A 86 -22.51 -3.16 -1.40
C VAL A 86 -23.08 -2.45 -2.63
N ALA A 87 -22.26 -2.20 -3.65
CA ALA A 87 -22.69 -1.50 -4.86
C ALA A 87 -23.58 -2.37 -5.77
N THR A 88 -23.31 -3.67 -5.87
CA THR A 88 -24.03 -4.58 -6.79
C THR A 88 -25.06 -5.46 -6.09
N SER A 89 -24.96 -5.64 -4.78
CA SER A 89 -25.68 -6.66 -4.01
C SER A 89 -25.47 -8.09 -4.54
N ASP A 90 -24.36 -8.33 -5.24
CA ASP A 90 -24.03 -9.60 -5.88
C ASP A 90 -22.66 -10.13 -5.43
N VAL A 91 -22.69 -11.23 -4.67
CA VAL A 91 -21.51 -11.91 -4.13
C VAL A 91 -20.65 -12.54 -5.22
N VAL A 92 -21.26 -13.00 -6.32
CA VAL A 92 -20.55 -13.60 -7.45
C VAL A 92 -19.73 -12.52 -8.15
N VAL A 93 -20.32 -11.35 -8.40
CA VAL A 93 -19.62 -10.21 -9.01
C VAL A 93 -18.49 -9.72 -8.10
N ALA A 94 -18.75 -9.53 -6.81
CA ALA A 94 -17.72 -9.10 -5.86
C ALA A 94 -16.52 -10.06 -5.81
N THR A 95 -16.80 -11.36 -5.80
CA THR A 95 -15.75 -12.40 -5.77
C THR A 95 -15.00 -12.49 -7.10
N ALA A 96 -15.69 -12.32 -8.22
CA ALA A 96 -15.07 -12.27 -9.55
C ALA A 96 -14.09 -11.09 -9.66
N VAL A 97 -14.51 -9.89 -9.22
CA VAL A 97 -13.65 -8.69 -9.19
C VAL A 97 -12.43 -8.91 -8.31
N ALA A 98 -12.61 -9.40 -7.09
CA ALA A 98 -11.49 -9.69 -6.20
C ALA A 98 -10.53 -10.72 -6.81
N GLY A 99 -11.06 -11.78 -7.44
CA GLY A 99 -10.25 -12.78 -8.13
C GLY A 99 -9.51 -12.24 -9.36
N ASP A 100 -10.10 -11.26 -10.04
CA ASP A 100 -9.47 -10.59 -11.18
C ASP A 100 -8.34 -9.64 -10.73
N LEU A 101 -8.51 -8.91 -9.62
CA LEU A 101 -7.43 -8.10 -9.02
C LEU A 101 -6.21 -8.95 -8.63
N VAL A 102 -6.43 -10.19 -8.22
CA VAL A 102 -5.35 -11.12 -7.86
C VAL A 102 -4.69 -11.67 -9.12
N ARG A 103 -5.46 -12.18 -10.08
CA ARG A 103 -4.93 -12.76 -11.33
C ARG A 103 -4.32 -11.73 -12.26
N GLY A 104 -4.88 -10.53 -12.31
CA GLY A 104 -4.40 -9.38 -13.08
C GLY A 104 -3.16 -8.72 -12.49
N GLY A 105 -2.70 -9.13 -11.30
CA GLY A 105 -1.44 -8.67 -10.72
C GLY A 105 -1.52 -7.36 -9.92
N ALA A 106 -2.69 -6.68 -9.89
CA ALA A 106 -2.87 -5.45 -9.12
C ALA A 106 -2.61 -5.67 -7.61
N SER A 107 -3.08 -6.79 -7.07
CA SER A 107 -2.82 -7.18 -5.68
C SER A 107 -1.33 -7.43 -5.42
N LEU A 108 -0.61 -7.99 -6.40
CA LEU A 108 0.83 -8.24 -6.30
C LEU A 108 1.62 -6.93 -6.30
N VAL A 109 1.22 -5.96 -7.14
CA VAL A 109 1.81 -4.62 -7.16
C VAL A 109 1.67 -3.94 -5.81
N LEU A 110 0.47 -3.95 -5.22
CA LEU A 110 0.24 -3.38 -3.89
C LEU A 110 1.05 -4.07 -2.80
N LEU A 111 1.13 -5.40 -2.85
CA LEU A 111 1.94 -6.19 -1.92
C LEU A 111 3.42 -5.79 -2.02
N ALA A 112 3.96 -5.70 -3.24
CA ALA A 112 5.35 -5.32 -3.48
C ALA A 112 5.65 -3.88 -3.06
N ALA A 113 4.78 -2.94 -3.42
CA ALA A 113 4.89 -1.53 -3.03
C ALA A 113 4.89 -1.39 -1.50
N ALA A 114 3.97 -2.07 -0.82
CA ALA A 114 3.91 -2.07 0.64
C ALA A 114 5.15 -2.72 1.27
N ALA A 115 5.65 -3.83 0.71
CA ALA A 115 6.86 -4.48 1.21
C ALA A 115 8.09 -3.56 1.11
N VAL A 116 8.31 -2.92 -0.06
CA VAL A 116 9.43 -1.99 -0.28
C VAL A 116 9.32 -0.78 0.64
N ALA A 117 8.13 -0.18 0.74
CA ALA A 117 7.91 1.00 1.58
C ALA A 117 8.03 0.69 3.07
N ALA A 118 7.49 -0.45 3.54
CA ALA A 118 7.61 -0.88 4.93
C ALA A 118 9.06 -1.18 5.29
N TRP A 119 9.77 -1.91 4.43
CA TRP A 119 11.19 -2.21 4.62
C TRP A 119 12.02 -0.92 4.71
N GLY A 120 11.83 0.03 3.79
CA GLY A 120 12.50 1.33 3.83
C GLY A 120 12.17 2.13 5.08
N GLY A 121 10.91 2.16 5.50
CA GLY A 121 10.48 2.82 6.74
C GLY A 121 11.12 2.22 8.00
N ILE A 122 11.22 0.89 8.06
CA ILE A 122 11.88 0.16 9.15
C ILE A 122 13.40 0.41 9.12
N ALA A 123 14.02 0.36 7.94
CA ALA A 123 15.45 0.57 7.75
C ALA A 123 15.89 1.96 8.25
N LEU A 124 15.21 3.02 7.81
CA LEU A 124 15.50 4.40 8.24
C LEU A 124 15.48 4.57 9.76
N ARG A 125 14.51 3.92 10.42
CA ARG A 125 14.43 3.99 11.89
C ARG A 125 15.50 3.16 12.57
N ARG A 126 15.85 2.00 12.03
CA ARG A 126 16.87 1.11 12.60
C ARG A 126 18.28 1.69 12.46
N THR A 127 18.59 2.31 11.34
CA THR A 127 19.91 2.92 11.07
C THR A 127 20.10 4.27 11.76
N ARG A 128 19.05 4.82 12.39
CA ARG A 128 19.04 6.18 12.94
C ARG A 128 19.63 7.19 11.95
N SER A 129 19.33 7.02 10.65
CA SER A 129 19.83 7.94 9.63
C SER A 129 19.24 9.32 9.92
N ALA A 130 20.05 10.19 10.51
CA ALA A 130 19.69 11.57 10.71
C ALA A 130 19.70 12.28 9.35
N GLN A 131 18.99 13.40 9.28
CA GLN A 131 19.15 14.31 8.15
C GLN A 131 20.66 14.61 8.00
N PRO A 132 21.22 14.44 6.79
CA PRO A 132 22.63 14.73 6.56
C PRO A 132 22.86 16.20 6.91
N ARG A 133 23.65 16.43 7.97
CA ARG A 133 24.05 17.76 8.41
C ARG A 133 25.38 18.10 7.78
N TRP A 134 25.42 19.23 7.10
CA TRP A 134 26.65 19.72 6.50
C TRP A 134 27.61 20.26 7.57
N PRO A 135 28.93 20.22 7.35
CA PRO A 135 29.91 20.62 8.36
C PRO A 135 29.69 22.03 8.91
N TRP A 136 29.24 22.97 8.08
CA TRP A 136 28.96 24.36 8.43
C TRP A 136 27.64 24.58 9.19
N GLU A 137 26.80 23.55 9.37
CA GLU A 137 25.58 23.61 10.19
C GLU A 137 25.86 23.30 11.68
N ARG A 138 27.13 23.09 12.05
CA ARG A 138 27.55 22.71 13.41
C ARG A 138 28.09 23.89 14.23
N ASP A 139 28.15 25.08 13.64
CA ASP A 139 28.90 26.21 14.19
C ASP A 139 28.04 27.18 15.05
N GLU A 140 26.80 26.83 15.39
CA GLU A 140 25.91 27.67 16.22
C GLU A 140 25.84 27.24 17.71
N ALA A 141 26.75 26.39 18.17
CA ALA A 141 26.75 25.85 19.54
C ALA A 141 27.97 26.25 20.38
N GLU A 142 28.52 27.44 20.16
CA GLU A 142 29.45 28.10 21.09
C GLU A 142 28.82 29.37 21.69
#